data_AF-A0A958T014-F1
#
_entry.id   AF-A0A958T014-F1
#
_cell.length_a   1.000
_cell.length_b   1.000
_cell.length_c   1.000
_cell.angle_alpha   90.00
_cell.angle_beta   90.00
_cell.angle_gamma   90.00
#
_symmetry.space_group_name_H-M   'P 1'
#
loop_
_entity.id
_entity.type
_entity.pdbx_description
1 polymer ?
#
loop_
_entity_poly.entity_id
_entity_poly.type
_entity_poly.pdbx_seq_one_letter_code
_entity_poly.pdbx_strand_id
1 'polypeptide(L)' 'MKKYIVVNQPDKWNFSSGDISVISSKDYLTNPQYSLQKKARIFNLCKDYEYQSKGYYVSLLAEARGHLPIPTVKN' A
#
# COMPACT_ATOMS: atom_id res chain seq x y z
N MET A 1 -7.89 -10.29 -7.96
CA MET A 1 -7.18 -9.73 -6.78
C MET A 1 -6.92 -8.26 -7.05
N LYS A 2 -7.35 -7.35 -6.17
CA LYS A 2 -7.13 -5.91 -6.38
C LYS A 2 -5.64 -5.56 -6.25
N LYS A 3 -5.20 -4.56 -7.01
CA LYS A 3 -3.82 -4.06 -6.99
C LYS A 3 -3.83 -2.60 -6.57
N TYR A 4 -2.99 -2.26 -5.61
CA TYR A 4 -2.83 -0.90 -5.11
C TYR A 4 -1.39 -0.47 -5.27
N ILE A 5 -1.18 0.73 -5.82
CA ILE A 5 0.09 1.45 -5.72
C ILE A 5 -0.08 2.43 -4.56
N VAL A 6 0.73 2.26 -3.52
CA VAL A 6 0.67 3.11 -2.32
C VAL A 6 1.84 4.09 -2.36
N VAL A 7 1.53 5.38 -2.37
CA VAL A 7 2.51 6.47 -2.52
C VAL A 7 2.26 7.57 -1.50
N ASN A 8 3.23 8.46 -1.29
CA ASN A 8 3.02 9.60 -0.38
C ASN A 8 2.06 10.66 -0.96
N GLN A 9 2.11 10.89 -2.28
CA GLN A 9 1.39 11.95 -2.99
C GLN A 9 0.77 11.40 -4.28
N PRO A 10 -0.46 10.84 -4.22
CA PRO A 10 -1.12 10.24 -5.39
C PRO A 10 -1.31 11.20 -6.56
N ASP A 11 -1.54 12.49 -6.28
CA ASP A 11 -1.81 13.51 -7.31
C ASP A 11 -0.62 13.75 -8.26
N LYS A 12 0.58 13.31 -7.88
CA LYS A 12 1.78 13.38 -8.73
C LYS A 12 1.93 12.19 -9.68
N TRP A 13 1.02 11.22 -9.60
CA TRP A 13 1.07 10.01 -10.40
C TRP A 13 -0.01 10.05 -11.49
N ASN A 14 0.42 10.35 -12.72
CA ASN A 14 -0.44 10.26 -13.90
C ASN A 14 -0.50 8.82 -14.42
N PHE A 15 -0.98 7.91 -13.58
CA PHE A 15 -1.12 6.50 -13.93
C PHE A 15 -2.57 6.06 -13.72
N SER A 16 -3.22 5.69 -14.82
CA SER A 16 -4.55 5.11 -14.81
C SER A 16 -4.51 3.81 -15.60
N SER A 17 -4.67 2.70 -14.89
CA SER A 17 -4.90 1.38 -15.47
C SER A 17 -6.14 0.82 -14.76
N GLY A 18 -7.11 0.29 -15.51
CA GLY A 18 -8.40 -0.13 -14.96
C GLY A 18 -8.32 -1.12 -13.79
N ASP A 19 -7.22 -1.87 -13.70
CA ASP A 19 -7.00 -2.90 -12.69
C ASP A 19 -6.11 -2.47 -11.50
N ILE A 20 -5.61 -1.23 -11.47
CA ILE A 20 -4.66 -0.74 -10.48
C ILE A 20 -5.08 0.65 -9.97
N SER A 21 -5.25 0.79 -8.65
CA SER A 21 -5.55 2.09 -8.04
C SER A 21 -4.31 2.67 -7.35
N VAL A 22 -4.00 3.94 -7.64
CA VAL A 22 -2.98 4.70 -6.91
C VAL A 22 -3.64 5.38 -5.71
N ILE A 23 -3.14 5.12 -4.51
CA ILE A 23 -3.72 5.61 -3.24
C ILE A 23 -2.62 6.15 -2.34
N SER A 24 -3.00 6.99 -1.37
CA SER A 24 -2.01 7.53 -0.43
C SER A 24 -1.66 6.52 0.66
N SER A 25 -0.44 6.58 1.19
CA SER A 25 -0.04 5.80 2.36
C SER A 25 -0.91 6.09 3.57
N LYS A 26 -1.36 7.34 3.76
CA LYS A 26 -2.30 7.71 4.81
C LYS A 26 -3.61 6.94 4.66
N ASP A 27 -4.20 6.98 3.47
CA ASP A 27 -5.50 6.34 3.19
C ASP A 27 -5.42 4.83 3.37
N TYR A 28 -4.38 4.17 2.86
CA TYR A 28 -4.18 2.74 3.06
C TYR A 28 -4.09 2.32 4.55
N LEU A 29 -3.43 3.15 5.37
CA LEU A 29 -3.25 2.88 6.80
C LEU A 29 -4.53 3.11 7.60
N THR A 30 -5.29 4.17 7.30
CA THR A 30 -6.40 4.62 8.16
C THR A 30 -7.79 4.25 7.67
N ASN A 31 -7.98 3.97 6.38
CA ASN A 31 -9.30 3.76 5.82
C ASN A 31 -9.75 2.28 5.95
N PRO A 32 -10.85 1.99 6.68
CA PRO A 32 -11.33 0.63 6.91
C PRO A 32 -11.64 -0.14 5.63
N GLN A 33 -11.94 0.53 4.51
CA GLN A 33 -12.24 -0.14 3.24
C GLN A 33 -11.13 -1.10 2.78
N TYR A 34 -9.87 -0.79 3.11
CA TYR A 34 -8.73 -1.64 2.77
C TYR A 34 -8.59 -2.82 3.73
N SER A 35 -9.04 -2.70 4.99
CA SER A 35 -9.08 -3.83 5.93
C SER A 35 -10.13 -4.87 5.56
N LEU A 36 -11.23 -4.46 4.91
CA LEU A 36 -12.32 -5.34 4.51
C LEU A 36 -11.97 -6.24 3.32
N GLN A 37 -10.85 -5.98 2.63
CA GLN A 37 -10.43 -6.78 1.49
C GLN A 37 -9.64 -8.01 1.95
N LYS A 38 -10.08 -9.19 1.54
CA LYS A 38 -9.41 -10.45 1.94
C LYS A 38 -8.07 -10.69 1.22
N LYS A 39 -7.90 -10.19 0.00
CA LYS A 39 -6.68 -10.38 -0.81
C LYS A 39 -6.44 -9.18 -1.72
N ALA A 40 -5.32 -8.51 -1.52
CA ALA A 40 -4.84 -7.44 -2.38
C ALA A 40 -3.33 -7.56 -2.59
N ARG A 41 -2.84 -7.07 -3.73
CA ARG A 41 -1.41 -6.87 -3.98
C ARG A 41 -1.07 -5.40 -3.79
N ILE A 42 -0.06 -5.13 -2.97
CA ILE A 42 0.33 -3.79 -2.55
C ILE A 42 1.71 -3.49 -3.12
N PHE A 43 1.79 -2.58 -4.08
CA PHE A 43 3.05 -2.01 -4.52
C PHE A 43 3.30 -0.79 -3.64
N ASN A 44 4.08 -0.99 -2.60
CA ASN A 44 4.49 0.08 -1.72
C ASN A 44 5.61 0.84 -2.44
N LEU A 45 5.31 2.06 -2.89
CA LEU A 45 6.24 2.99 -3.54
C LEU A 45 6.35 4.27 -2.71
N CYS A 46 6.25 4.12 -1.38
CA CYS A 46 6.54 5.20 -0.45
C CYS A 46 8.02 5.61 -0.57
N LYS A 47 8.30 6.88 -0.24
CA LYS A 47 9.66 7.43 -0.31
C LYS A 47 10.62 6.81 0.72
N ASP A 48 10.10 6.47 1.91
CA ASP A 48 10.89 6.03 3.06
C ASP A 48 10.37 4.69 3.59
N TYR A 49 11.29 3.80 3.94
CA TYR A 49 11.03 2.48 4.53
C TYR A 49 11.69 2.30 5.89
N GLU A 50 12.27 3.36 6.45
CA GLU A 50 12.89 3.33 7.77
C GLU A 50 11.90 2.88 8.85
N TYR A 51 12.40 2.33 9.94
CA TYR A 51 11.58 1.91 11.07
C TYR A 51 10.65 3.05 11.53
N GLN A 52 9.37 2.73 11.77
CA GLN A 52 8.30 3.67 12.09
C GLN A 52 7.92 4.70 11.00
N SER A 53 8.48 4.61 9.79
CA SER A 53 8.00 5.39 8.65
C SER A 53 6.63 4.91 8.16
N LYS A 54 5.94 5.74 7.37
CA LYS A 54 4.68 5.33 6.72
C LYS A 54 4.89 4.16 5.77
N GLY A 55 5.99 4.13 5.01
CA GLY A 55 6.28 3.01 4.10
C GLY A 55 6.50 1.71 4.87
N TYR A 56 7.22 1.76 5.99
CA TYR A 56 7.38 0.61 6.89
C TYR A 56 6.03 0.06 7.37
N TYR A 57 5.15 0.93 7.88
CA TYR A 57 3.83 0.52 8.36
C TYR A 57 2.90 0.03 7.24
N VAL A 58 3.03 0.54 6.01
CA VAL A 58 2.25 0.05 4.87
C VAL A 58 2.57 -1.43 4.61
N SER A 59 3.86 -1.81 4.54
CA SER A 59 4.25 -3.20 4.32
C SER A 59 3.88 -4.10 5.52
N LEU A 60 4.11 -3.64 6.76
CA LEU A 60 3.77 -4.39 7.97
C LEU A 60 2.26 -4.67 8.08
N LEU A 61 1.43 -3.63 7.88
CA LEU A 61 -0.02 -3.76 7.96
C LEU A 61 -0.58 -4.56 6.79
N ALA A 62 0.03 -4.47 5.61
CA ALA A 62 -0.32 -5.31 4.47
C ALA A 62 -0.15 -6.80 4.80
N GLU A 63 0.99 -7.21 5.37
CA GLU A 63 1.20 -8.59 5.78
C GLU A 63 0.18 -9.03 6.85
N ALA A 64 -0.07 -8.19 7.86
CA ALA A 64 -1.05 -8.49 8.91
C ALA A 64 -2.48 -8.68 8.38
N ARG A 65 -2.85 -7.98 7.30
CA ARG A 65 -4.15 -8.11 6.61
C ARG A 65 -4.21 -9.31 5.66
N GLY A 66 -3.12 -10.06 5.48
CA GLY A 66 -3.04 -11.11 4.45
C GLY A 66 -2.96 -10.57 3.02
N HIS A 67 -2.60 -9.29 2.86
CA HIS A 67 -2.25 -8.73 1.56
C HIS A 67 -0.82 -9.14 1.16
N LEU A 68 -0.48 -8.96 -0.11
CA LEU A 68 0.83 -9.29 -0.68
C LEU A 68 1.60 -8.00 -1.00
N PRO A 69 2.36 -7.43 -0.04
CA PRO A 69 3.16 -6.24 -0.29
C PRO A 69 4.46 -6.54 -1.03
N ILE A 70 4.91 -5.55 -1.79
CA ILE A 70 6.23 -5.47 -2.40
C ILE A 70 6.74 -4.04 -2.13
N PRO A 71 7.86 -3.85 -1.40
CA PRO A 71 8.64 -4.88 -0.69
C PRO A 71 7.91 -5.47 0.53
N THR A 72 8.30 -6.69 0.93
CA THR A 72 7.89 -7.35 2.19
C THR A 72 8.67 -6.77 3.37
N VAL A 73 8.19 -6.95 4.61
CA VAL A 73 8.97 -6.63 5.82
C VAL A 73 9.84 -7.79 6.29
N LYS A 74 9.63 -8.98 5.73
CA LYS A 74 10.47 -10.16 5.97
C LYS A 74 11.73 -10.07 5.12
N ASN A 75 12.87 -10.33 5.76
CA ASN A 75 14.14 -10.64 5.09
C ASN A 75 14.12 -12.07 4.54
#